data_AF-X0UWX8-F1
#
_entry.id   AF-X0UWX8-F1
#
_cell.length_a   1.000
_cell.length_b   1.000
_cell.length_c   1.000
_cell.angle_alpha   90.00
_cell.angle_beta   90.00
_cell.angle_gamma   90.00
#
_symmetry.space_group_name_H-M   'P 1'
#
loop_
_entity.id
_entity.type
_entity.pdbx_description
1 polymer ?
#
loop_
_entity_poly.entity_id
_entity_poly.type
_entity_poly.pdbx_seq_one_letter_code
_entity_poly.pdbx_strand_id
1 'polypeptide(L)'
;MAETTFWIRERFPVLYESGEAKAVLVDITSFAQMELIMDSLVNREEEPEDAILAASAVLQRLVAQARQEPPSPDWERDLDEL
;
A
#
# COMPACT_ATOMS: atom_id res chain seq x y z
N MET A 1 -12.91 7.36 6.76
CA MET A 1 -12.57 8.25 7.90
C MET A 1 -12.41 7.52 9.24
N ALA A 2 -12.75 6.21 9.36
CA ALA A 2 -12.65 5.47 10.63
C ALA A 2 -11.33 4.73 10.85
N GLU A 3 -10.54 4.49 9.79
CA GLU A 3 -9.30 3.70 9.87
C GLU A 3 -8.15 4.44 10.55
N THR A 4 -8.10 5.77 10.45
CA THR A 4 -7.00 6.59 10.97
C THR A 4 -6.95 6.60 12.51
N THR A 5 -8.05 6.34 13.18
CA THR A 5 -8.14 6.37 14.66
C THR A 5 -7.69 5.06 15.31
N PHE A 6 -7.61 3.96 14.56
CA PHE A 6 -7.18 2.66 15.08
C PHE A 6 -5.68 2.65 15.43
N TRP A 7 -4.87 3.38 14.66
CA TRP A 7 -3.40 3.34 14.72
C TRP A 7 -2.74 4.38 15.65
N ILE A 8 -3.51 5.10 16.45
CA ILE A 8 -2.95 6.15 17.32
C ILE A 8 -2.30 5.50 18.54
N ARG A 9 -0.98 5.66 18.70
CA ARG A 9 -0.19 5.13 19.83
C ARG A 9 -0.79 5.46 21.21
N GLU A 10 -1.44 6.62 21.32
CA GLU A 10 -2.10 7.11 22.53
C GLU A 10 -3.31 6.25 22.96
N ARG A 11 -3.81 5.38 22.07
CA ARG A 11 -4.92 4.46 22.35
C ARG A 11 -4.48 3.23 23.14
N PHE A 12 -3.19 2.88 23.07
CA PHE A 12 -2.67 1.68 23.69
C PHE A 12 -1.78 2.05 24.89
N PRO A 13 -2.08 1.56 26.10
CA PRO A 13 -1.23 1.79 27.26
C PRO A 13 0.19 1.27 27.02
N VAL A 14 1.19 2.09 27.32
CA VAL A 14 2.60 1.71 27.18
C VAL A 14 3.15 1.36 28.56
N LEU A 15 3.78 0.19 28.67
CA LEU A 15 4.49 -0.25 29.86
C LEU A 15 5.92 0.32 29.83
N TYR A 16 6.31 0.95 30.94
CA TYR A 16 7.62 1.53 31.13
C TYR A 16 8.37 0.80 32.24
N GLU A 17 9.66 0.54 32.03
CA GLU A 17 10.58 0.02 33.03
C GLU A 17 11.76 0.98 33.14
N SER A 18 12.04 1.49 34.35
CA SER A 18 13.10 2.49 34.58
C SER A 18 13.01 3.75 33.69
N GLY A 19 11.80 4.13 33.28
CA GLY A 19 11.55 5.28 32.39
C GLY A 19 11.68 4.97 30.90
N GLU A 20 12.03 3.74 30.52
CA GLU A 20 12.11 3.29 29.14
C GLU A 20 10.85 2.51 28.74
N ALA A 21 10.30 2.79 27.55
CA ALA A 21 9.16 2.04 27.03
C ALA A 21 9.58 0.62 26.64
N LYS A 22 8.96 -0.39 27.25
CA LYS A 22 9.27 -1.82 26.99
C LYS A 22 8.21 -2.56 26.21
N ALA A 23 6.93 -2.23 26.43
CA ALA A 23 5.83 -2.95 25.81
C ALA A 23 4.60 -2.06 25.63
N VAL A 24 3.67 -2.50 24.79
CA VAL A 24 2.38 -1.86 24.55
C VAL A 24 1.29 -2.88 24.82
N LEU A 25 0.27 -2.50 25.59
CA LEU A 25 -0.87 -3.34 25.88
C LEU A 25 -1.95 -3.15 24.82
N VAL A 26 -2.35 -4.26 24.19
CA VAL A 26 -3.37 -4.30 23.15
C VAL A 26 -4.35 -5.43 23.44
N ASP A 27 -5.64 -5.25 23.14
CA ASP A 27 -6.61 -6.33 23.22
C ASP A 27 -6.40 -7.35 22.09
N ILE A 28 -6.83 -8.59 22.32
CA ILE A 28 -6.58 -9.70 21.39
C ILE A 28 -7.21 -9.50 20.00
N THR A 29 -8.31 -8.74 19.91
CA THR A 29 -8.99 -8.49 18.64
C THR A 29 -8.19 -7.48 17.82
N SER A 30 -7.76 -6.39 18.45
CA SER A 30 -6.88 -5.41 17.83
C SER A 30 -5.53 -6.02 17.43
N PHE A 31 -4.97 -6.91 18.27
CA PHE A 31 -3.74 -7.63 17.94
C PHE A 31 -3.89 -8.47 16.67
N ALA A 32 -4.94 -9.28 16.57
CA ALA A 32 -5.18 -10.14 15.40
C ALA A 32 -5.35 -9.33 14.10
N GLN A 33 -5.98 -8.14 14.17
CA GLN A 33 -6.09 -7.25 13.03
C GLN A 33 -4.74 -6.66 12.61
N MET A 34 -3.92 -6.25 13.59
CA MET A 34 -2.56 -5.76 13.33
C MET A 34 -1.68 -6.86 12.74
N GLU A 35 -1.76 -8.09 13.26
CA GLU A 35 -1.02 -9.25 12.77
C GLU A 35 -1.36 -9.56 11.31
N LEU A 36 -2.64 -9.61 10.95
CA LEU A 36 -3.08 -9.83 9.56
C LEU A 36 -2.50 -8.78 8.60
N ILE A 37 -2.50 -7.51 9.00
CA ILE A 37 -2.00 -6.41 8.17
C ILE A 37 -0.48 -6.46 8.06
N MET A 38 0.22 -6.71 9.17
CA MET A 38 1.67 -6.85 9.18
C MET A 38 2.12 -8.05 8.33
N ASP A 39 1.43 -9.17 8.43
CA ASP A 39 1.70 -10.37 7.63
C ASP A 39 1.50 -10.08 6.13
N SER A 40 0.44 -9.36 5.77
CA SER A 40 0.21 -8.91 4.39
C SER A 40 1.28 -7.94 3.87
N LEU A 41 1.83 -7.09 4.73
CA LEU A 41 2.89 -6.13 4.34
C LEU A 41 4.26 -6.79 4.25
N VAL A 42 4.56 -7.75 5.13
CA VAL A 42 5.84 -8.46 5.20
C VAL A 42 5.93 -9.53 4.12
N ASN A 43 4.83 -10.21 3.81
CA ASN A 43 4.77 -11.25 2.77
C ASN A 43 4.36 -10.70 1.40
N ARG A 44 4.43 -9.38 1.22
CA ARG A 44 4.29 -8.77 -0.10
C ARG A 44 5.59 -9.02 -0.87
N GLU A 45 5.74 -10.23 -1.40
CA GLU A 45 6.77 -10.51 -2.39
C GLU A 45 6.59 -9.52 -3.55
N GLU A 46 7.69 -8.99 -4.10
CA GLU A 46 7.63 -8.22 -5.34
C GLU A 46 6.92 -9.10 -6.38
N GLU A 47 5.76 -8.66 -6.86
CA GLU A 47 5.04 -9.44 -7.85
C GLU A 47 5.89 -9.45 -9.13
N PRO A 48 5.98 -10.56 -9.88
CA PRO A 48 6.77 -10.61 -11.10
C PRO A 48 6.33 -9.54 -12.13
N GLU A 49 5.08 -9.10 -12.05
CA GLU A 49 4.53 -7.95 -12.77
C GLU A 49 5.23 -6.63 -12.40
N ASP A 50 5.65 -6.43 -11.15
CA ASP A 50 6.40 -5.24 -10.72
C ASP A 50 7.76 -5.16 -11.42
N ALA A 51 8.42 -6.31 -11.62
CA ALA A 51 9.67 -6.38 -12.39
C ALA A 51 9.44 -6.09 -13.88
N ILE A 52 8.32 -6.57 -14.44
CA ILE A 52 7.92 -6.27 -15.82
C ILE A 52 7.59 -4.79 -15.95
N LEU A 53 6.85 -4.19 -15.02
CA LEU A 53 6.50 -2.77 -14.98
C LEU A 53 7.75 -1.89 -14.85
N ALA A 54 8.70 -2.27 -13.98
CA ALA A 54 9.97 -1.57 -13.79
C ALA A 54 10.90 -1.68 -15.02
N ALA A 55 10.94 -2.84 -15.68
CA ALA A 55 11.70 -3.06 -16.91
C ALA A 55 11.00 -2.48 -18.16
N SER A 56 9.69 -2.24 -18.07
CA SER A 56 8.86 -1.79 -19.17
C SER A 56 9.02 -0.30 -19.40
N ALA A 57 10.00 0.03 -20.25
CA ALA A 57 10.05 1.30 -20.97
C ALA A 57 8.76 1.59 -21.79
N VAL A 58 7.84 0.62 -21.91
CA VAL A 58 6.56 0.76 -22.61
C VAL A 58 5.62 1.69 -21.86
N LEU A 59 5.53 1.62 -20.53
CA LEU A 59 4.68 2.55 -19.77
C LEU A 59 5.17 3.99 -19.87
N GLN A 60 6.49 4.21 -19.82
CA GLN A 60 7.06 5.54 -20.02
C GLN A 60 6.78 6.08 -21.43
N ARG A 61 6.84 5.21 -22.46
CA ARG A 61 6.49 5.57 -23.84
C ARG A 61 5.01 5.88 -24.02
N LEU A 62 4.12 5.07 -23.45
CA LEU A 62 2.67 5.29 -23.48
C LEU A 62 2.30 6.60 -22.77
N VAL A 63 2.91 6.90 -21.62
CA VAL A 63 2.71 8.19 -20.93
C VAL A 63 3.25 9.36 -21.75
N ALA A 64 4.41 9.21 -22.40
CA ALA A 64 4.96 10.25 -23.26
C ALA A 64 4.09 10.51 -24.49
N GLN A 65 3.51 9.46 -25.07
CA GLN A 65 2.60 9.53 -26.21
C GLN A 65 1.24 10.13 -25.83
N ALA A 66 0.63 9.66 -24.74
CA ALA A 66 -0.64 10.18 -24.24
C ALA A 66 -0.59 11.65 -23.81
N ARG A 67 0.60 12.17 -23.45
CA ARG A 67 0.79 13.61 -23.17
C ARG A 67 0.88 14.48 -24.43
N GLN A 68 1.18 13.90 -25.58
CA GLN A 68 1.32 14.62 -26.85
C GLN A 68 0.03 14.60 -27.68
N GLU A 69 -0.83 13.62 -27.45
CA GLU A 69 -2.08 13.44 -28.18
C GLU A 69 -3.28 13.99 -27.38
N PRO A 70 -4.24 14.65 -28.04
CA PRO A 70 -5.50 15.00 -27.39
C PRO A 70 -6.25 13.72 -27.01
N PRO A 71 -6.97 13.70 -25.87
CA PRO A 71 -7.64 12.50 -25.38
C PRO A 71 -8.63 11.97 -26.42
N SER A 72 -8.48 10.69 -26.77
CA SER A 72 -9.41 10.01 -27.67
C SER A 72 -10.81 9.97 -27.05
N PRO A 73 -11.87 10.29 -27.81
CA PRO A 73 -13.25 10.18 -27.32
C PRO A 73 -13.68 8.73 -27.08
N ASP A 74 -12.93 7.74 -27.57
CA ASP A 74 -13.24 6.30 -27.51
C ASP A 74 -12.10 5.49 -26.86
N TRP A 75 -11.35 6.13 -25.96
CA TRP A 75 -10.14 5.61 -25.32
C TRP A 75 -10.26 4.21 -24.70
N GLU A 76 -11.47 3.83 -24.29
CA GLU A 76 -11.76 2.54 -23.66
C GLU A 76 -11.64 1.39 -24.66
N ARG A 77 -12.12 1.59 -25.91
CA ARG A 77 -11.96 0.63 -27.00
C ARG A 77 -10.52 0.59 -27.49
N ASP A 78 -9.86 1.73 -27.56
CA ASP A 78 -8.47 1.82 -28.03
C ASP A 78 -7.49 1.11 -27.06
N LEU A 79 -7.86 0.96 -25.78
CA LEU A 79 -7.10 0.22 -24.77
C LEU A 79 -7.31 -1.31 -24.83
N ASP A 80 -8.51 -1.76 -25.17
CA ASP A 80 -8.82 -3.19 -25.34
C ASP A 80 -8.13 -3.81 -26.59
N GLU A 81 -7.71 -2.98 -27.54
CA GLU A 81 -7.02 -3.40 -28.77
C GLU A 81 -5.47 -3.38 -28.68
N LEU A 82 -4.90 -2.94 -27.54
CA LEU A 82 -3.46 -2.88 -27.27
C LEU A 82 -2.91 -4.15 -26.61
#